data_AF-A0AAV1L6Y4-F1
#
_entry.id   AF-A0AAV1L6Y4-F1
#
_cell.length_a   1.000
_cell.length_b   1.000
_cell.length_c   1.000
_cell.angle_alpha   90.00
_cell.angle_beta   90.00
_cell.angle_gamma   90.00
#
_symmetry.space_group_name_H-M   'P 1'
#
loop_
_entity.id
_entity.type
_entity.pdbx_description
1 polymer ?
#
loop_
_entity_poly.entity_id
_entity_poly.type
_entity_poly.pdbx_seq_one_letter_code
_entity_poly.pdbx_strand_id
1 'polypeptide(L)'
;MATVAKSFAEHAVVPDVVPVAPTALLKVTYSSGVEVKEGNELTPTQVKDQPTVSWDAEQNAFYTVAMTDPDAPSRKEPKFREWHHWLVGNVPGSDVSKGDVLSAYVGSGPPPGTGLHRYVFLVYKQPDKIEFSEKRLTNTSTDGRATFSIAKFAEKYNLGNPVAGNFYQAQYDDYVPLLYKQLGE
;
A
#
# COMPACT_ATOMS: atom_id res chain seq x y z
N MET A 1 16.74 13.82 -11.70
CA MET A 1 15.72 12.76 -11.61
C MET A 1 14.89 13.02 -10.37
N ALA A 2 13.56 12.92 -10.47
CA ALA A 2 12.68 13.11 -9.31
C ALA A 2 13.11 12.19 -8.16
N THR A 3 13.11 12.68 -6.91
CA THR A 3 13.58 11.95 -5.71
C THR A 3 12.88 10.60 -5.55
N VAL A 4 11.58 10.55 -5.91
CA VAL A 4 10.73 9.36 -5.83
C VAL A 4 11.22 8.21 -6.73
N ALA A 5 11.56 8.49 -7.99
CA ALA A 5 12.02 7.44 -8.91
C ALA A 5 13.35 6.82 -8.44
N LYS A 6 14.24 7.67 -7.88
CA LYS A 6 15.50 7.22 -7.31
C LYS A 6 15.27 6.33 -6.08
N SER A 7 14.45 6.77 -5.12
CA SER A 7 14.19 6.00 -3.90
C SER A 7 13.50 4.66 -4.17
N PHE A 8 12.56 4.63 -5.13
CA PHE A 8 11.89 3.40 -5.57
C PHE A 8 12.87 2.40 -6.20
N ALA A 9 13.86 2.87 -6.98
CA ALA A 9 14.88 2.01 -7.56
C ALA A 9 15.88 1.52 -6.50
N GLU A 10 16.36 2.40 -5.62
CA GLU A 10 17.33 2.06 -4.57
C GLU A 10 16.81 0.99 -3.60
N HIS A 11 15.49 0.98 -3.35
CA HIS A 11 14.85 -0.01 -2.49
C HIS A 11 14.27 -1.20 -3.25
N ALA A 12 14.53 -1.29 -4.56
CA ALA A 12 14.00 -2.30 -5.47
C ALA A 12 12.45 -2.39 -5.53
N VAL A 13 11.73 -1.32 -5.15
CA VAL A 13 10.28 -1.24 -5.39
C VAL A 13 10.01 -1.27 -6.89
N VAL A 14 10.88 -0.62 -7.67
CA VAL A 14 11.10 -0.96 -9.07
C VAL A 14 12.32 -1.90 -9.11
N PRO A 15 12.22 -3.12 -9.68
CA PRO A 15 11.09 -3.66 -10.43
C PRO A 15 10.15 -4.58 -9.61
N ASP A 16 10.38 -4.80 -8.31
CA ASP A 16 9.68 -5.87 -7.57
C ASP A 16 8.16 -5.70 -7.50
N VAL A 17 7.65 -4.47 -7.49
CA VAL A 17 6.24 -4.12 -7.27
C VAL A 17 5.63 -3.48 -8.51
N VAL A 18 6.31 -2.49 -9.08
CA VAL A 18 5.86 -1.76 -10.27
C VAL A 18 6.98 -1.68 -11.31
N PRO A 19 6.64 -1.71 -12.61
CA PRO A 19 7.64 -1.61 -13.67
C PRO A 19 8.19 -0.18 -13.82
N VAL A 20 7.40 0.83 -13.44
CA VAL A 20 7.74 2.26 -13.57
C VAL A 20 7.41 2.95 -12.25
N ALA A 21 8.36 3.74 -11.74
CA ALA A 21 8.16 4.52 -10.54
C ALA A 21 7.13 5.65 -10.78
N PRO A 22 6.40 6.07 -9.73
CA PRO A 22 5.48 7.19 -9.83
C PRO A 22 6.21 8.51 -10.10
N THR A 23 5.49 9.45 -10.73
CA THR A 23 6.04 10.76 -11.10
C THR A 23 5.98 11.77 -9.96
N ALA A 24 5.11 11.57 -8.98
CA ALA A 24 4.94 12.45 -7.81
C ALA A 24 5.08 11.70 -6.48
N LEU A 25 5.44 12.44 -5.43
CA LEU A 25 5.48 11.92 -4.06
C LEU A 25 4.06 11.92 -3.48
N LEU A 26 3.63 10.79 -2.92
CA LEU A 26 2.40 10.72 -2.12
C LEU A 26 2.68 11.18 -0.69
N LYS A 27 1.94 12.19 -0.19
CA LYS A 27 2.02 12.55 1.22
C LYS A 27 1.20 11.55 2.04
N VAL A 28 1.84 10.88 3.00
CA VAL A 28 1.20 9.91 3.91
C VAL A 28 1.55 10.28 5.34
N THR A 29 0.53 10.54 6.16
CA THR A 29 0.68 10.95 7.56
C THR A 29 -0.20 10.10 8.47
N TYR A 30 0.36 9.64 9.58
CA TYR A 30 -0.34 8.84 10.57
C TYR A 30 -0.80 9.69 11.76
N SER A 31 -1.89 9.27 12.41
CA SER A 31 -2.42 9.92 13.63
C SER A 31 -1.44 9.89 14.80
N SER A 32 -0.49 8.95 14.80
CA SER A 32 0.63 8.87 15.75
C SER A 32 1.64 10.02 15.61
N GLY A 33 1.53 10.84 14.56
CA GLY A 33 2.41 11.98 14.28
C GLY A 33 3.59 11.66 13.36
N VAL A 34 3.74 10.42 12.89
CA VAL A 34 4.79 10.06 11.94
C VAL A 34 4.36 10.28 10.48
N GLU A 35 5.36 10.48 9.62
CA GLU A 35 5.18 10.63 8.18
C GLU A 35 6.02 9.60 7.43
N VAL A 36 5.52 9.19 6.27
CA VAL A 36 6.25 8.31 5.35
C VAL A 36 7.20 9.16 4.49
N LYS A 37 8.47 8.77 4.46
CA LYS A 37 9.57 9.49 3.82
C LYS A 37 10.47 8.52 3.05
N GLU A 38 9.97 8.03 1.92
CA GLU A 38 10.74 7.38 0.85
C GLU A 38 11.69 6.26 1.33
N GLY A 39 11.24 5.44 2.29
CA GLY A 39 11.98 4.28 2.81
C GLY A 39 12.42 4.37 4.27
N ASN A 40 12.06 5.44 4.99
CA ASN A 40 12.30 5.53 6.43
C ASN A 40 11.70 4.34 7.20
N GLU A 41 12.33 3.99 8.32
CA GLU A 41 11.82 2.96 9.22
C GLU A 41 10.71 3.55 10.12
N LEU A 42 9.57 2.88 10.16
CA LEU A 42 8.45 3.14 11.07
C LEU A 42 8.11 1.84 11.81
N THR A 43 7.49 1.94 12.99
CA THR A 43 7.09 0.74 13.74
C THR A 43 5.65 0.33 13.45
N PRO A 44 5.31 -0.96 13.51
CA PRO A 44 3.92 -1.43 13.44
C PRO A 44 2.97 -0.68 14.38
N THR A 45 3.41 -0.36 15.60
CA THR A 45 2.64 0.44 16.56
C THR A 45 2.32 1.85 16.04
N GLN A 46 3.28 2.52 15.37
CA GLN A 46 3.07 3.86 14.83
C GLN A 46 2.09 3.88 13.65
N VAL A 47 2.02 2.78 12.90
CA VAL A 47 1.26 2.65 11.65
C VAL A 47 0.03 1.75 11.77
N LYS A 48 -0.41 1.46 13.01
CA LYS A 48 -1.55 0.57 13.29
C LYS A 48 -2.88 1.09 12.75
N ASP A 49 -3.06 2.41 12.71
CA ASP A 49 -4.28 3.07 12.27
C ASP A 49 -4.14 3.56 10.82
N GLN A 50 -5.24 3.62 10.08
CA GLN A 50 -5.25 4.05 8.68
C GLN A 50 -4.67 5.48 8.55
N PRO A 51 -3.72 5.72 7.63
CA PRO A 51 -3.14 7.05 7.44
C PRO A 51 -4.10 7.98 6.68
N THR A 52 -3.83 9.28 6.77
CA THR A 52 -4.31 10.25 5.79
C THR A 52 -3.33 10.30 4.62
N VAL A 53 -3.86 10.33 3.41
CA VAL A 53 -3.08 10.41 2.17
C VAL A 53 -3.51 11.61 1.34
N SER A 54 -2.57 12.25 0.65
CA SER A 54 -2.83 13.40 -0.22
C SER A 54 -1.86 13.44 -1.39
N TRP A 55 -2.41 13.72 -2.58
CA TRP A 55 -1.72 13.90 -3.84
C TRP A 55 -2.38 15.02 -4.64
N ASP A 56 -1.71 15.49 -5.69
CA ASP A 56 -2.29 16.43 -6.64
C ASP A 56 -3.27 15.70 -7.56
N ALA A 57 -4.57 15.87 -7.31
CA ALA A 57 -5.63 15.17 -8.00
C ALA A 57 -6.31 16.08 -9.03
N GLU A 58 -6.55 15.55 -10.21
CA GLU A 58 -7.31 16.24 -11.25
C GLU A 58 -8.79 16.32 -10.85
N GLN A 59 -9.40 17.46 -11.20
CA GLN A 59 -10.81 17.69 -10.95
C GLN A 59 -11.66 16.67 -11.72
N ASN A 60 -12.69 16.12 -11.05
CA ASN A 60 -13.63 15.14 -11.61
C ASN A 60 -12.99 13.81 -12.07
N ALA A 61 -11.74 13.52 -11.68
CA ALA A 61 -11.12 12.23 -11.93
C ALA A 61 -11.35 11.26 -10.76
N PHE A 62 -11.30 9.96 -11.05
CA PHE A 62 -11.31 8.89 -10.06
C PHE A 62 -9.91 8.28 -9.90
N TYR A 63 -9.61 7.81 -8.70
CA TYR A 63 -8.33 7.23 -8.36
C TYR A 63 -8.47 5.91 -7.61
N THR A 64 -7.47 5.04 -7.77
CA THR A 64 -7.25 3.88 -6.92
C THR A 64 -6.07 4.15 -6.00
N VAL A 65 -6.23 3.89 -4.71
CA VAL A 65 -5.19 3.94 -3.69
C VAL A 65 -4.91 2.53 -3.20
N ALA A 66 -3.64 2.14 -3.16
CA ALA A 66 -3.21 0.83 -2.67
C ALA A 66 -2.05 0.97 -1.67
N MET A 67 -2.00 0.05 -0.71
CA MET A 67 -0.84 -0.20 0.15
C MET A 67 -0.51 -1.70 0.07
N THR A 68 0.72 -2.04 -0.29
CA THR A 68 1.12 -3.43 -0.56
C THR A 68 2.51 -3.77 0.01
N ASP A 69 2.66 -5.01 0.49
CA ASP A 69 3.91 -5.56 1.04
C ASP A 69 4.46 -6.67 0.11
N PRO A 70 5.54 -6.41 -0.66
CA PRO A 70 6.16 -7.41 -1.52
C PRO A 70 7.08 -8.39 -0.76
N ASP A 71 7.28 -8.18 0.53
CA ASP A 71 8.25 -8.90 1.33
C ASP A 71 7.59 -9.95 2.23
N ALA A 72 6.28 -10.21 2.11
CA ALA A 72 5.61 -11.23 2.91
C ALA A 72 5.98 -12.68 2.50
N PRO A 73 6.31 -13.59 3.44
CA PRO A 73 6.51 -13.36 4.88
C PRO A 73 7.92 -12.86 5.23
N SER A 74 8.90 -12.96 4.33
CA SER A 74 10.18 -12.25 4.45
C SER A 74 10.71 -11.85 3.07
N ARG A 75 11.46 -10.74 2.99
CA ARG A 75 12.09 -10.29 1.73
C ARG A 75 13.00 -11.36 1.10
N LYS A 76 13.64 -12.18 1.94
CA LYS A 76 14.53 -13.27 1.52
C LYS A 76 13.76 -14.44 0.88
N GLU A 77 12.57 -14.75 1.38
CA GLU A 77 11.71 -15.83 0.88
C GLU A 77 10.25 -15.35 0.78
N PRO A 78 9.91 -14.49 -0.20
CA PRO A 78 8.65 -13.76 -0.23
C PRO A 78 7.50 -14.58 -0.85
N LYS A 79 7.16 -15.71 -0.21
CA LYS A 79 6.17 -16.71 -0.69
C LYS A 79 4.76 -16.15 -0.83
N PHE A 80 4.43 -15.08 -0.11
CA PHE A 80 3.11 -14.44 -0.13
C PHE A 80 3.10 -13.11 -0.88
N ARG A 81 4.18 -12.79 -1.61
CA ARG A 81 4.28 -11.58 -2.41
C ARG A 81 3.11 -11.47 -3.40
N GLU A 82 2.43 -10.33 -3.50
CA GLU A 82 2.36 -9.26 -2.50
C GLU A 82 1.26 -9.58 -1.47
N TRP A 83 1.41 -9.10 -0.23
CA TRP A 83 0.31 -9.04 0.72
C TRP A 83 -0.24 -7.61 0.75
N HIS A 84 -1.47 -7.40 0.29
CA HIS A 84 -2.03 -6.05 0.22
C HIS A 84 -2.74 -5.65 1.51
N HIS A 85 -2.30 -4.52 2.05
CA HIS A 85 -2.74 -3.96 3.32
C HIS A 85 -3.97 -3.07 3.18
N TRP A 86 -4.13 -2.42 2.04
CA TRP A 86 -5.22 -1.49 1.80
C TRP A 86 -5.48 -1.34 0.30
N LEU A 87 -6.74 -1.32 -0.09
CA LEU A 87 -7.13 -1.09 -1.48
C LEU A 87 -8.46 -0.34 -1.54
N VAL A 88 -8.45 0.84 -2.14
CA VAL A 88 -9.63 1.69 -2.30
C VAL A 88 -9.71 2.15 -3.75
N GLY A 89 -10.80 1.82 -4.43
CA GLY A 89 -11.07 2.27 -5.78
C GLY A 89 -12.04 3.44 -5.80
N ASN A 90 -12.27 4.01 -6.99
CA ASN A 90 -13.26 5.07 -7.22
C ASN A 90 -13.16 6.26 -6.26
N VAL A 91 -11.95 6.61 -5.81
CA VAL A 91 -11.73 7.79 -4.97
C VAL A 91 -11.94 9.04 -5.83
N PRO A 92 -12.93 9.89 -5.55
CA PRO A 92 -13.14 11.12 -6.33
C PRO A 92 -12.12 12.18 -5.91
N GLY A 93 -11.30 12.64 -6.86
CA GLY A 93 -10.17 13.53 -6.56
C GLY A 93 -9.22 12.88 -5.56
N SER A 94 -8.99 13.52 -4.41
CA SER A 94 -8.17 12.99 -3.31
C SER A 94 -8.97 12.62 -2.06
N ASP A 95 -10.31 12.56 -2.15
CA ASP A 95 -11.18 12.31 -0.99
C ASP A 95 -11.41 10.81 -0.79
N VAL A 96 -10.43 10.14 -0.19
CA VAL A 96 -10.45 8.68 0.04
C VAL A 96 -11.66 8.23 0.84
N SER A 97 -12.25 9.10 1.67
CA SER A 97 -13.44 8.78 2.48
C SER A 97 -14.69 8.48 1.63
N LYS A 98 -14.69 8.91 0.35
CA LYS A 98 -15.77 8.67 -0.62
C LYS A 98 -15.45 7.55 -1.62
N GLY A 99 -14.31 6.87 -1.47
CA GLY A 99 -13.93 5.75 -2.31
C GLY A 99 -14.66 4.45 -1.96
N ASP A 100 -14.60 3.49 -2.87
CA ASP A 100 -15.05 2.11 -2.68
C ASP A 100 -13.93 1.29 -2.05
N VAL A 101 -14.09 0.97 -0.75
CA VAL A 101 -13.09 0.22 0.01
C VAL A 101 -13.14 -1.25 -0.39
N LEU A 102 -12.24 -1.67 -1.28
CA LEU A 102 -12.09 -3.06 -1.73
C LEU A 102 -11.44 -3.93 -0.66
N SER A 103 -10.47 -3.37 0.06
CA SER A 103 -9.82 -4.05 1.17
C SER A 103 -9.54 -3.05 2.28
N ALA A 104 -10.17 -3.26 3.43
CA ALA A 104 -10.01 -2.39 4.59
C ALA A 104 -8.55 -2.34 5.05
N TYR A 105 -8.15 -1.23 5.64
CA TYR A 105 -6.78 -1.02 6.09
C TYR A 105 -6.38 -2.04 7.17
N VAL A 106 -5.22 -2.65 6.99
CA VAL A 106 -4.51 -3.44 7.99
C VAL A 106 -3.11 -2.85 8.16
N GLY A 107 -2.70 -2.56 9.39
CA GLY A 107 -1.38 -2.03 9.70
C GLY A 107 -0.25 -2.99 9.34
N SER A 108 1.00 -2.55 9.52
CA SER A 108 2.18 -3.41 9.34
C SER A 108 2.16 -4.57 10.32
N GLY A 109 2.47 -5.77 9.85
CA GLY A 109 2.51 -6.99 10.67
C GLY A 109 3.66 -7.93 10.34
N PRO A 110 4.90 -7.44 10.16
CA PRO A 110 6.02 -8.30 9.78
C PRO A 110 6.31 -9.32 10.90
N PRO A 111 6.47 -10.62 10.58
CA PRO A 111 6.73 -11.63 11.60
C PRO A 111 8.08 -11.43 12.31
N PRO A 112 8.25 -11.94 13.55
CA PRO A 112 9.54 -11.86 14.25
C PRO A 112 10.64 -12.57 13.46
N GLY A 113 11.80 -11.93 13.33
CA GLY A 113 12.98 -12.49 12.66
C GLY A 113 12.98 -12.42 11.13
N THR A 114 11.99 -11.77 10.49
CA THR A 114 11.93 -11.63 9.02
C THR A 114 12.61 -10.35 8.50
N GLY A 115 12.99 -9.45 9.41
CA GLY A 115 13.64 -8.19 9.12
C GLY A 115 12.67 -7.11 8.64
N LEU A 116 13.20 -6.13 7.90
CA LEU A 116 12.42 -5.04 7.34
C LEU A 116 11.63 -5.48 6.11
N HIS A 117 10.33 -5.21 6.13
CA HIS A 117 9.42 -5.31 5.01
C HIS A 117 9.15 -3.92 4.43
N ARG A 118 9.01 -3.82 3.11
CA ARG A 118 8.63 -2.59 2.42
C ARG A 118 7.11 -2.46 2.37
N TYR A 119 6.59 -1.32 2.80
CA TYR A 119 5.17 -1.01 2.71
C TYR A 119 4.95 0.11 1.70
N VAL A 120 4.50 -0.28 0.50
CA VAL A 120 4.49 0.59 -0.68
C VAL A 120 3.09 1.14 -0.90
N PHE A 121 2.96 2.46 -0.88
CA PHE A 121 1.74 3.17 -1.27
C PHE A 121 1.81 3.60 -2.72
N LEU A 122 0.72 3.36 -3.44
CA LEU A 122 0.57 3.71 -4.85
C LEU A 122 -0.79 4.35 -5.08
N VAL A 123 -0.81 5.39 -5.91
CA VAL A 123 -2.02 6.02 -6.42
C VAL A 123 -2.02 5.90 -7.93
N TYR A 124 -3.13 5.42 -8.48
CA TYR A 124 -3.35 5.33 -9.91
C TYR A 124 -4.54 6.21 -10.29
N LYS A 125 -4.40 6.96 -11.39
CA LYS A 125 -5.55 7.61 -12.02
C LYS A 125 -6.35 6.57 -12.78
N GLN A 126 -7.66 6.53 -12.56
CA GLN A 126 -8.55 5.64 -13.30
C GLN A 126 -8.96 6.29 -14.62
N PRO A 127 -9.23 5.49 -15.67
CA PRO A 127 -9.77 6.01 -16.93
C PRO A 127 -11.21 6.56 -16.75
N ASP A 128 -12.00 5.95 -15.88
CA ASP A 128 -13.34 6.37 -15.46
C ASP A 128 -13.64 5.73 -14.08
N LYS A 129 -14.88 5.85 -13.59
CA LYS A 129 -15.40 5.04 -12.48
C LYS A 129 -15.43 3.56 -12.90
N ILE A 130 -14.97 2.68 -12.03
CA ILE A 130 -14.78 1.26 -12.30
C ILE A 130 -15.75 0.43 -11.45
N GLU A 131 -16.30 -0.63 -12.03
CA GLU A 131 -16.99 -1.68 -11.28
C GLU A 131 -15.97 -2.77 -10.89
N PHE A 132 -15.54 -2.75 -9.63
CA PHE A 132 -14.54 -3.70 -9.13
C PHE A 132 -15.16 -5.05 -8.78
N SER A 133 -14.64 -6.09 -9.42
CA SER A 133 -15.03 -7.50 -9.23
C SER A 133 -14.39 -8.17 -8.01
N GLU A 134 -13.46 -7.50 -7.33
CA GLU A 134 -12.78 -8.02 -6.15
C GLU A 134 -13.75 -8.21 -4.98
N LYS A 135 -13.51 -9.24 -4.16
CA LYS A 135 -14.24 -9.38 -2.91
C LYS A 135 -13.89 -8.23 -1.97
N ARG A 136 -14.87 -7.76 -1.20
CA ARG A 136 -14.63 -6.77 -0.16
C ARG A 136 -14.02 -7.44 1.07
N LEU A 137 -12.77 -7.10 1.38
CA LEU A 137 -12.01 -7.72 2.47
C LEU A 137 -12.07 -6.84 3.73
N THR A 138 -12.39 -7.45 4.87
CA THR A 138 -12.39 -6.77 6.17
C THR A 138 -10.99 -6.68 6.75
N ASN A 139 -10.81 -5.95 7.85
CA ASN A 139 -9.55 -5.89 8.59
C ASN A 139 -9.47 -6.96 9.70
N THR A 140 -10.28 -8.01 9.64
CA THR A 140 -10.37 -9.06 10.68
C THR A 140 -10.05 -10.46 10.13
N SER A 141 -9.43 -10.54 8.96
CA SER A 141 -9.05 -11.80 8.31
C SER A 141 -7.88 -11.57 7.36
N THR A 142 -7.04 -12.59 7.21
CA THR A 142 -5.96 -12.67 6.22
C THR A 142 -6.45 -13.16 4.85
N ASP A 143 -7.68 -13.68 4.76
CA ASP A 143 -8.22 -14.31 3.56
C ASP A 143 -8.23 -13.36 2.35
N GLY A 144 -7.64 -13.85 1.25
CA GLY A 144 -7.60 -13.12 -0.01
C GLY A 144 -6.56 -12.00 -0.09
N ARG A 145 -5.75 -11.77 0.96
CA ARG A 145 -4.75 -10.68 0.97
C ARG A 145 -3.40 -11.05 0.37
N ALA A 146 -2.98 -12.31 0.55
CA ALA A 146 -1.71 -12.84 0.04
C ALA A 146 -1.74 -13.07 -1.48
N THR A 147 -0.55 -13.17 -2.09
CA THR A 147 -0.39 -13.49 -3.53
C THR A 147 -1.04 -12.47 -4.47
N PHE A 148 -1.25 -11.25 -3.98
CA PHE A 148 -1.72 -10.12 -4.76
C PHE A 148 -0.62 -9.62 -5.71
N SER A 149 -1.02 -8.87 -6.73
CA SER A 149 -0.08 -8.12 -7.57
C SER A 149 -0.73 -6.82 -8.01
N ILE A 150 -0.21 -5.70 -7.52
CA ILE A 150 -0.73 -4.38 -7.90
C ILE A 150 -0.55 -4.10 -9.39
N ALA A 151 0.53 -4.62 -9.99
CA ALA A 151 0.77 -4.53 -11.43
C ALA A 151 -0.32 -5.24 -12.25
N LYS A 152 -0.70 -6.48 -11.88
CA LYS A 152 -1.79 -7.21 -12.55
C LYS A 152 -3.15 -6.55 -12.32
N PHE A 153 -3.38 -5.99 -11.13
CA PHE A 153 -4.60 -5.23 -10.85
C PHE A 153 -4.68 -3.97 -11.74
N ALA A 154 -3.57 -3.24 -11.87
CA ALA A 154 -3.49 -2.07 -12.74
C ALA A 154 -3.71 -2.43 -14.22
N GLU A 155 -3.16 -3.54 -14.69
CA GLU A 155 -3.39 -4.05 -16.05
C GLU A 155 -4.87 -4.42 -16.27
N LYS A 156 -5.47 -5.21 -15.35
CA LYS A 156 -6.87 -5.65 -15.42
C LYS A 156 -7.85 -4.50 -15.62
N TYR A 157 -7.59 -3.37 -14.97
CA TYR A 157 -8.47 -2.21 -14.98
C TYR A 157 -7.95 -1.03 -15.81
N ASN A 158 -6.89 -1.24 -16.60
CA ASN A 158 -6.28 -0.22 -17.45
C ASN A 158 -5.92 1.07 -16.70
N LEU A 159 -5.31 0.93 -15.53
CA LEU A 159 -4.92 2.05 -14.67
C LEU A 159 -3.62 2.73 -15.12
N GLY A 160 -2.85 2.10 -16.01
CA GLY A 160 -1.54 2.59 -16.44
C GLY A 160 -0.49 2.54 -15.32
N ASN A 161 0.41 3.53 -15.32
CA ASN A 161 1.45 3.67 -14.30
C ASN A 161 0.94 4.45 -13.08
N PRO A 162 1.51 4.22 -11.88
CA PRO A 162 1.13 5.00 -10.71
C PRO A 162 1.51 6.48 -10.92
N VAL A 163 0.61 7.39 -10.53
CA VAL A 163 0.82 8.85 -10.65
C VAL A 163 1.50 9.42 -9.42
N ALA A 164 1.27 8.82 -8.25
CA ALA A 164 1.94 9.17 -7.01
C ALA A 164 2.28 7.92 -6.21
N GLY A 165 3.33 7.98 -5.40
CA GLY A 165 3.64 6.92 -4.46
C GLY A 165 4.66 7.33 -3.42
N ASN A 166 4.75 6.51 -2.39
CA ASN A 166 5.68 6.66 -1.27
C ASN A 166 5.79 5.30 -0.58
N PHE A 167 6.76 5.10 0.30
CA PHE A 167 6.89 3.85 1.04
C PHE A 167 7.68 4.06 2.33
N TYR A 168 7.49 3.17 3.28
CA TYR A 168 8.32 3.04 4.48
C TYR A 168 8.77 1.59 4.62
N GLN A 169 9.62 1.33 5.60
CA GLN A 169 9.99 -0.01 6.01
C GLN A 169 9.58 -0.25 7.46
N ALA A 170 9.14 -1.47 7.79
CA ALA A 170 8.81 -1.85 9.16
C ALA A 170 9.32 -3.26 9.44
N GLN A 171 9.72 -3.49 10.68
CA GLN A 171 10.04 -4.81 11.22
C GLN A 171 9.21 -5.04 12.50
N TYR A 172 9.31 -6.24 13.05
CA TYR A 172 8.53 -6.67 14.20
C TYR A 172 8.60 -5.67 15.38
N ASP A 173 7.45 -5.46 16.02
CA ASP A 173 7.35 -4.90 17.37
C ASP A 173 6.23 -5.60 18.16
N ASP A 174 6.03 -5.19 19.42
CA ASP A 174 5.08 -5.84 20.34
C ASP A 174 3.59 -5.63 19.99
N TYR A 175 3.26 -4.80 18.99
CA TYR A 175 1.89 -4.68 18.48
C TYR A 175 1.53 -5.82 17.52
N VAL A 176 2.50 -6.44 16.83
CA VAL A 176 2.25 -7.48 15.83
C VAL A 176 1.40 -8.65 16.37
N PRO A 177 1.63 -9.19 17.58
CA PRO A 177 0.76 -10.24 18.13
C PRO A 177 -0.70 -9.80 18.35
N LEU A 178 -0.93 -8.52 18.69
CA LEU A 178 -2.28 -7.97 18.83
C LEU A 178 -2.98 -7.87 17.47
N LEU A 179 -2.22 -7.51 16.43
CA LEU A 179 -2.72 -7.49 15.07
C LEU A 179 -3.08 -8.89 14.57
N TYR A 180 -2.25 -9.91 14.85
CA TYR A 180 -2.54 -11.30 14.47
C TYR A 180 -3.84 -11.80 15.10
N LYS A 181 -4.05 -11.49 16.39
CA LYS A 181 -5.32 -11.79 17.07
C LYS A 181 -6.53 -11.11 16.40
N GLN A 182 -6.39 -9.86 15.93
CA GLN A 182 -7.44 -9.16 15.19
C GLN A 182 -7.77 -9.89 13.87
N LEU A 183 -6.76 -10.46 13.21
CA LEU A 183 -6.88 -11.19 11.94
C LEU A 183 -7.30 -12.65 12.10
N GLY A 184 -7.45 -13.15 13.33
CA GLY A 184 -7.86 -14.52 13.62
C GLY A 184 -6.72 -15.55 13.59
N GLU A 185 -5.47 -15.09 13.70
CA GLU A 185 -4.25 -15.91 13.76
C GLU A 185 -3.81 -16.19 15.20
#